data_AF-A0A2N1J718-F1
#
_entry.id   AF-A0A2N1J718-F1
#
_cell.length_a   1.000
_cell.length_b   1.000
_cell.length_c   1.000
_cell.angle_alpha   90.00
_cell.angle_beta   90.00
_cell.angle_gamma   90.00
#
_symmetry.space_group_name_H-M   'P 1'
#
loop_
_entity.id
_entity.type
_entity.pdbx_description
1 polymer ?
#
loop_
_entity_poly.entity_id
_entity_poly.type
_entity_poly.pdbx_seq_one_letter_code
_entity_poly.pdbx_strand_id
1 'polypeptide(L)'
;MQPREGAALHATVHDLGAQLVLQEDTLRITLESVSGDWLHVPVELVLDASVAIHADACVLTLNMLAPKQHTHSMLSCFGKRKVKVTHVLTRAQWRERGSDPTVARLFSLKIKANVPVASHAAALAWCKSLLGHAYKDVKQGRNALVICNPKGGQGRGESLCKAHVEPLLQAARCTVTTYMTQKRHDAFEYVYHADLSSYQVLVCVGGDGTAHEIVNAASARPDASDALQIPLAVIPTGSGNGMYVSIHGVGTGFNVPLACLSAIKGRPHAQQLCTVTQATSLYASAPNVPYPMVQTAANGESYVQFYSFLSQAIGLMADVDLGTEAFRWIGDLRFALGYVVGAIRNRRCDIDVDVVFGRDGGPFTEPFEAPKGAFDAQEGEAHTLRYNSILDPIPEPKPVLDWHECTTMPREHEMEVWTRIKAAVSSLYSGKMPYVARSLKAFPYAHPADGYLDVLIQTQNSSVVEKISATAHGERGKHIHDNNISYFKVRALRVTPHRVHDNAQHYLSIDGEMMPYGPFQVEISPLFLRVLTLSDGEWHAPIHGPHGKDI
;
A
#
# COMPACT_ATOMS: atom_id res chain seq x y z
N MET A 1 13.08 20.82 -36.08
CA MET A 1 12.52 21.77 -35.10
C MET A 1 11.78 20.98 -34.03
N GLN A 2 12.13 21.12 -32.76
CA GLN A 2 11.26 20.62 -31.69
C GLN A 2 9.96 21.44 -31.72
N PRO A 3 8.77 20.82 -31.66
CA PRO A 3 7.52 21.57 -31.58
C PRO A 3 7.56 22.42 -30.31
N ARG A 4 7.27 23.72 -30.44
CA ARG A 4 7.13 24.64 -29.30
C ARG A 4 5.98 24.14 -28.42
N GLU A 5 6.13 24.27 -27.10
CA GLU A 5 5.04 24.11 -26.14
C GLU A 5 3.81 24.91 -26.63
N GLY A 6 2.63 24.26 -26.68
CA GLY A 6 1.41 24.86 -27.23
C GLY A 6 1.16 24.68 -28.73
N ALA A 7 2.02 23.99 -29.50
CA ALA A 7 1.75 23.71 -30.91
C ALA A 7 0.63 22.66 -31.09
N ALA A 8 -0.47 23.06 -31.73
CA ALA A 8 -1.60 22.17 -32.03
C ALA A 8 -1.26 21.19 -33.17
N LEU A 9 -1.55 19.91 -32.96
CA LEU A 9 -1.59 18.91 -34.02
C LEU A 9 -3.02 18.80 -34.55
N HIS A 10 -3.20 19.12 -35.82
CA HIS A 10 -4.48 18.95 -36.51
C HIS A 10 -4.65 17.51 -36.97
N ALA A 11 -5.80 16.92 -36.66
CA ALA A 11 -6.13 15.54 -37.02
C ALA A 11 -7.65 15.38 -37.21
N THR A 12 -8.09 14.19 -37.56
CA THR A 12 -9.50 13.80 -37.59
C THR A 12 -9.74 12.68 -36.59
N VAL A 13 -10.66 12.90 -35.64
CA VAL A 13 -11.06 11.92 -34.62
C VAL A 13 -12.56 11.66 -34.77
N HIS A 14 -12.97 10.40 -34.95
CA HIS A 14 -14.37 10.03 -35.22
C HIS A 14 -15.01 10.85 -36.36
N ASP A 15 -14.28 11.00 -37.47
CA ASP A 15 -14.70 11.75 -38.67
C ASP A 15 -14.97 13.26 -38.43
N LEU A 16 -14.51 13.80 -37.30
CA LEU A 16 -14.57 15.22 -36.97
C LEU A 16 -13.17 15.81 -36.96
N GLY A 17 -13.01 17.02 -37.52
CA GLY A 17 -11.79 17.78 -37.36
C GLY A 17 -11.48 17.99 -35.87
N ALA A 18 -10.22 17.76 -35.51
CA ALA A 18 -9.73 17.75 -34.15
C ALA A 18 -8.45 18.56 -34.02
N GLN A 19 -8.31 19.28 -32.91
CA GLN A 19 -7.04 19.90 -32.51
C GLN A 19 -6.55 19.24 -31.23
N LEU A 20 -5.34 18.68 -31.29
CA LEU A 20 -4.67 18.05 -30.16
C LEU A 20 -3.59 19.02 -29.65
N VAL A 21 -3.74 19.49 -28.43
CA VAL A 21 -2.88 20.52 -27.83
C VAL A 21 -2.27 20.00 -26.54
N LEU A 22 -0.96 20.20 -26.40
CA LEU A 22 -0.22 20.01 -25.17
C LEU A 22 0.07 21.37 -24.55
N GLN A 23 -0.46 21.63 -23.35
CA GLN A 23 -0.30 22.89 -22.64
C GLN A 23 -0.09 22.60 -21.14
N GLU A 24 1.00 23.10 -20.54
CA GLU A 24 1.24 23.07 -19.08
C GLU A 24 0.95 21.70 -18.43
N ASP A 25 1.51 20.62 -19.00
CA ASP A 25 1.32 19.23 -18.58
C ASP A 25 -0.12 18.71 -18.66
N THR A 26 -0.92 19.29 -19.56
CA THR A 26 -2.28 18.84 -19.86
C THR A 26 -2.42 18.52 -21.34
N LEU A 27 -3.04 17.37 -21.64
CA LEU A 27 -3.48 17.02 -22.99
C LEU A 27 -4.92 17.47 -23.19
N ARG A 28 -5.14 18.32 -24.19
CA ARG A 28 -6.46 18.81 -24.60
C ARG A 28 -6.76 18.38 -26.03
N ILE A 29 -7.97 17.87 -26.25
CA ILE A 29 -8.49 17.56 -27.59
C ILE A 29 -9.82 18.28 -27.76
N THR A 30 -9.90 19.15 -28.74
CA THR A 30 -11.15 19.82 -29.15
C THR A 30 -11.61 19.23 -30.49
N LEU A 31 -12.92 19.08 -30.66
CA LEU A 31 -13.54 18.61 -31.91
C LEU A 31 -14.40 19.75 -32.49
N GLU A 32 -14.35 19.99 -33.80
CA GLU A 32 -14.99 21.14 -34.48
C GLU A 32 -16.50 21.32 -34.21
N SER A 33 -17.19 20.27 -33.77
CA SER A 33 -18.62 20.33 -33.45
C SER A 33 -18.94 20.24 -31.96
N VAL A 34 -17.93 20.08 -31.08
CA VAL A 34 -18.10 20.02 -29.62
C VAL A 34 -17.78 21.38 -29.01
N SER A 35 -18.70 21.94 -28.22
CA SER A 35 -18.41 23.16 -27.45
C SER A 35 -17.49 22.80 -26.27
N GLY A 36 -16.30 23.40 -26.23
CA GLY A 36 -15.29 23.13 -25.20
C GLY A 36 -14.40 21.93 -25.50
N ASP A 37 -13.68 21.46 -24.49
CA ASP A 37 -12.76 20.32 -24.61
C ASP A 37 -13.55 19.01 -24.68
N TRP A 38 -13.26 18.19 -25.70
CA TRP A 38 -13.76 16.82 -25.78
C TRP A 38 -12.97 15.89 -24.85
N LEU A 39 -11.65 16.08 -24.80
CA LEU A 39 -10.75 15.47 -23.83
C LEU A 39 -9.93 16.57 -23.17
N HIS A 40 -9.80 16.53 -21.85
CA HIS A 40 -8.89 17.35 -21.06
C HIS A 40 -8.40 16.48 -19.91
N VAL A 41 -7.15 16.04 -19.96
CA VAL A 41 -6.57 15.17 -18.93
C VAL A 41 -5.13 15.56 -18.62
N PRO A 42 -4.64 15.33 -17.39
CA PRO A 42 -3.22 15.46 -17.09
C PRO A 42 -2.40 14.48 -17.93
N VAL A 43 -1.21 14.90 -18.38
CA VAL A 43 -0.33 14.05 -19.21
C VAL A 43 0.15 12.79 -18.52
N GLU A 44 0.13 12.72 -17.19
CA GLU A 44 0.42 11.51 -16.42
C GLU A 44 -0.54 10.38 -16.74
N LEU A 45 -1.77 10.69 -17.17
CA LEU A 45 -2.72 9.67 -17.57
C LEU A 45 -2.43 9.08 -18.96
N VAL A 46 -1.56 9.70 -19.76
CA VAL A 46 -1.18 9.21 -21.09
C VAL A 46 -0.22 8.02 -20.95
N LEU A 47 -0.66 6.84 -21.36
CA LEU A 47 0.12 5.60 -21.30
C LEU A 47 1.06 5.47 -22.51
N ASP A 48 0.57 5.79 -23.70
CA ASP A 48 1.37 5.73 -24.94
C ASP A 48 0.84 6.69 -26.00
N ALA A 49 1.72 7.12 -26.88
CA ALA A 49 1.41 7.88 -28.09
C ALA A 49 2.31 7.40 -29.22
N SER A 50 1.71 6.93 -30.31
CA SER A 50 2.46 6.44 -31.46
C SER A 50 1.76 6.77 -32.77
N VAL A 51 2.54 6.90 -33.83
CA VAL A 51 2.02 7.14 -35.17
C VAL A 51 2.59 6.10 -36.11
N ALA A 52 1.73 5.57 -36.98
CA ALA A 52 2.09 4.59 -37.99
C ALA A 52 1.49 4.98 -39.34
N ILE A 53 2.22 4.71 -40.42
CA ILE A 53 1.72 4.83 -41.79
C ILE A 53 1.19 3.45 -42.20
N HIS A 54 -0.08 3.40 -42.59
CA HIS A 54 -0.74 2.22 -43.13
C HIS A 54 -1.28 2.55 -44.51
N ALA A 55 -0.63 2.03 -45.55
CA ALA A 55 -0.89 2.40 -46.96
C ALA A 55 -0.85 3.93 -47.14
N ASP A 56 -2.00 4.56 -47.34
CA ASP A 56 -2.15 6.01 -47.57
C ASP A 56 -2.65 6.79 -46.33
N ALA A 57 -2.74 6.14 -45.17
CA ALA A 57 -3.25 6.74 -43.94
C ALA A 57 -2.15 6.84 -42.87
N CYS A 58 -1.95 8.04 -42.32
CA CYS A 58 -1.12 8.25 -41.14
C CYS A 58 -2.02 8.26 -39.91
N VAL A 59 -1.90 7.23 -39.06
CA VAL A 59 -2.78 7.01 -37.91
C VAL A 59 -2.00 7.24 -36.62
N LEU A 60 -2.38 8.28 -35.90
CA LEU A 60 -1.97 8.53 -34.52
C LEU A 60 -2.84 7.69 -33.58
N THR A 61 -2.21 6.91 -32.71
CA THR A 61 -2.85 6.16 -31.64
C THR A 61 -2.41 6.71 -30.29
N LEU A 62 -3.38 7.07 -29.45
CA LEU A 62 -3.16 7.46 -28.07
C LEU A 62 -3.81 6.43 -27.15
N ASN A 63 -3.06 5.93 -26.17
CA ASN A 63 -3.58 5.13 -25.07
C ASN A 63 -3.44 5.92 -23.77
N MET A 64 -4.50 5.98 -22.97
CA MET A 64 -4.50 6.76 -21.74
C MET A 64 -5.55 6.25 -20.75
N LEU A 65 -5.50 6.75 -19.52
CA LEU A 65 -6.63 6.70 -18.60
C LEU A 65 -7.46 7.97 -18.75
N ALA A 66 -8.79 7.85 -18.71
CA ALA A 66 -9.70 8.99 -18.76
C ALA A 66 -10.93 8.76 -17.88
N PRO A 67 -11.58 9.83 -17.36
CA PRO A 67 -12.86 9.73 -16.69
C PRO A 67 -13.95 9.16 -17.58
N LYS A 68 -14.91 8.43 -17.00
CA LYS A 68 -16.13 8.02 -17.73
C LYS A 68 -16.81 9.20 -18.41
N GLN A 69 -17.44 8.89 -19.53
CA GLN A 69 -18.15 9.80 -20.42
C GLN A 69 -19.13 10.72 -19.67
N HIS A 70 -18.99 12.04 -19.79
CA HIS A 70 -19.99 13.01 -19.33
C HIS A 70 -20.83 13.49 -20.50
N THR A 71 -22.14 13.60 -20.32
CA THR A 71 -23.09 14.03 -21.35
C THR A 71 -23.32 15.53 -21.27
N HIS A 72 -22.91 16.27 -22.29
CA HIS A 72 -23.26 17.69 -22.39
C HIS A 72 -24.58 17.84 -23.16
N SER A 73 -25.62 18.34 -22.48
CA SER A 73 -26.85 18.82 -23.11
C SER A 73 -26.73 20.33 -23.32
N MET A 74 -27.25 20.84 -24.43
CA MET A 74 -27.45 22.27 -24.63
C MET A 74 -28.95 22.45 -24.92
N LEU A 75 -29.63 23.34 -24.22
CA LEU A 75 -31.04 23.67 -24.48
C LEU A 75 -31.17 24.35 -25.84
N SER A 76 -31.93 23.75 -26.76
CA SER A 76 -32.53 24.48 -27.89
C SER A 76 -33.98 24.04 -28.02
N CYS A 77 -34.87 25.02 -27.88
CA CYS A 77 -36.25 24.92 -28.29
C CYS A 77 -36.24 24.47 -29.77
N PHE A 78 -36.92 23.36 -30.09
CA PHE A 78 -37.02 22.75 -31.42
C PHE A 78 -35.81 21.95 -31.93
N GLY A 79 -35.92 20.61 -31.86
CA GLY A 79 -35.10 19.66 -32.62
C GLY A 79 -34.11 18.84 -31.80
N LYS A 80 -34.19 17.51 -31.92
CA LYS A 80 -33.36 16.52 -31.23
C LYS A 80 -31.85 16.85 -31.33
N ARG A 81 -31.20 17.20 -30.21
CA ARG A 81 -29.74 17.44 -30.15
C ARG A 81 -28.97 16.14 -29.91
N LYS A 82 -27.85 15.96 -30.62
CA LYS A 82 -26.84 14.92 -30.35
C LYS A 82 -26.17 15.22 -29.00
N VAL A 83 -26.37 14.35 -28.01
CA VAL A 83 -25.63 14.38 -26.75
C VAL A 83 -24.16 14.09 -27.04
N LYS A 84 -23.26 15.00 -26.66
CA LYS A 84 -21.81 14.82 -26.84
C LYS A 84 -21.19 14.36 -25.54
N VAL A 85 -20.41 13.31 -25.66
CA VAL A 85 -19.62 12.70 -24.59
C VAL A 85 -18.31 13.48 -24.43
N THR A 86 -17.95 13.87 -23.22
CA THR A 86 -16.65 14.50 -22.90
C THR A 86 -15.90 13.75 -21.79
N HIS A 87 -14.59 13.93 -21.77
CA HIS A 87 -13.64 13.32 -20.84
C HIS A 87 -12.78 14.41 -20.20
N VAL A 88 -13.22 14.96 -19.07
CA VAL A 88 -12.55 16.09 -18.42
C VAL A 88 -12.13 15.71 -17.01
N LEU A 89 -10.82 15.77 -16.77
CA LEU A 89 -10.19 15.74 -15.45
C LEU A 89 -9.14 16.84 -15.41
N THR A 90 -9.35 17.84 -14.58
CA THR A 90 -8.41 18.94 -14.45
C THR A 90 -7.18 18.54 -13.62
N ARG A 91 -6.10 19.31 -13.75
CA ARG A 91 -4.90 19.14 -12.93
C ARG A 91 -5.16 19.29 -11.43
N ALA A 92 -6.06 20.21 -11.04
CA ALA A 92 -6.45 20.41 -9.64
C ALA A 92 -7.15 19.16 -9.07
N GLN A 93 -8.12 18.60 -9.81
CA GLN A 93 -8.79 17.36 -9.43
C GLN A 93 -7.81 16.17 -9.35
N TRP A 94 -6.82 16.12 -10.25
CA TRP A 94 -5.78 15.10 -10.19
C TRP A 94 -4.85 15.23 -8.97
N ARG A 95 -4.55 16.45 -8.53
CA ARG A 95 -3.81 16.66 -7.27
C ARG A 95 -4.60 16.13 -6.07
N GLU A 96 -5.92 16.28 -6.09
CA GLU A 96 -6.85 15.78 -5.06
C GLU A 96 -7.36 14.35 -5.31
N ARG A 97 -6.65 13.57 -6.14
CA ARG A 97 -7.06 12.23 -6.60
C ARG A 97 -7.42 11.23 -5.50
N GLY A 98 -6.88 11.39 -4.29
CA GLY A 98 -7.20 10.53 -3.15
C GLY A 98 -8.67 10.63 -2.69
N SER A 99 -9.33 11.75 -3.00
CA SER A 99 -10.71 12.05 -2.62
C SER A 99 -11.64 12.35 -3.80
N ASP A 100 -11.11 12.54 -5.01
CA ASP A 100 -11.92 12.88 -6.19
C ASP A 100 -12.67 11.65 -6.78
N PRO A 101 -14.01 11.67 -6.83
CA PRO A 101 -14.81 10.53 -7.32
C PRO A 101 -14.67 10.28 -8.83
N THR A 102 -14.20 11.25 -9.59
CA THR A 102 -13.90 11.14 -11.02
C THR A 102 -12.71 10.22 -11.24
N VAL A 103 -11.68 10.30 -10.37
CA VAL A 103 -10.51 9.44 -10.42
C VAL A 103 -10.88 7.98 -10.13
N ALA A 104 -11.79 7.74 -9.19
CA ALA A 104 -12.31 6.42 -8.88
C ALA A 104 -12.97 5.72 -10.09
N ARG A 105 -13.25 6.45 -11.17
CA ARG A 105 -13.92 5.96 -12.38
C ARG A 105 -13.06 6.07 -13.64
N LEU A 106 -11.75 6.19 -13.50
CA LEU A 106 -10.84 6.14 -14.64
C LEU A 106 -10.96 4.81 -15.38
N PHE A 107 -10.89 4.87 -16.70
CA PHE A 107 -10.88 3.69 -17.56
C PHE A 107 -9.86 3.86 -18.69
N SER A 108 -9.47 2.75 -19.31
CA SER A 108 -8.59 2.77 -20.48
C SER A 108 -9.30 3.36 -21.70
N LEU A 109 -8.80 4.48 -22.20
CA LEU A 109 -9.28 5.14 -23.40
C LEU A 109 -8.21 5.02 -24.50
N LYS A 110 -8.63 4.48 -25.65
CA LYS A 110 -7.82 4.43 -26.87
C LYS A 110 -8.42 5.33 -27.93
N ILE A 111 -7.64 6.31 -28.40
CA ILE A 111 -8.02 7.23 -29.46
C ILE A 111 -7.21 6.91 -30.70
N LYS A 112 -7.89 6.80 -31.85
CA LYS A 112 -7.25 6.79 -33.16
C LYS A 112 -7.60 8.09 -33.86
N ALA A 113 -6.57 8.81 -34.30
CA ALA A 113 -6.71 10.07 -35.03
C ALA A 113 -6.02 9.93 -36.39
N ASN A 114 -6.72 10.31 -37.46
CA ASN A 114 -6.13 10.37 -38.80
C ASN A 114 -5.40 11.70 -38.94
N VAL A 115 -4.13 11.65 -39.30
CA VAL A 115 -3.29 12.81 -39.53
C VAL A 115 -2.95 12.84 -41.03
N PRO A 116 -2.84 14.01 -41.68
CA PRO A 116 -2.32 14.06 -43.05
C PRO A 116 -0.95 13.39 -43.15
N VAL A 117 -0.71 12.59 -44.19
CA VAL A 117 0.58 11.88 -44.39
C VAL A 117 1.74 12.88 -44.45
N ALA A 118 1.53 14.05 -45.07
CA ALA A 118 2.50 15.15 -45.10
C ALA A 118 2.91 15.65 -43.69
N SER A 119 2.05 15.46 -42.69
CA SER A 119 2.28 15.85 -41.29
C SER A 119 2.83 14.71 -40.43
N HIS A 120 3.20 13.56 -41.00
CA HIS A 120 3.73 12.40 -40.25
C HIS A 120 4.94 12.77 -39.37
N ALA A 121 5.91 13.52 -39.92
CA ALA A 121 7.09 13.95 -39.16
C ALA A 121 6.73 14.88 -37.99
N ALA A 122 5.74 15.76 -38.18
CA ALA A 122 5.23 16.62 -37.12
C ALA A 122 4.48 15.81 -36.04
N ALA A 123 3.69 14.81 -36.44
CA ALA A 123 2.99 13.92 -35.52
C ALA A 123 3.96 13.06 -34.70
N LEU A 124 5.04 12.55 -35.30
CA LEU A 124 6.12 11.85 -34.59
C LEU A 124 6.77 12.75 -33.54
N ALA A 125 7.13 13.99 -33.92
CA ALA A 125 7.74 14.94 -33.00
C ALA A 125 6.78 15.33 -31.86
N TRP A 126 5.49 15.47 -32.17
CA TRP A 126 4.43 15.73 -31.19
C TRP A 126 4.27 14.56 -30.21
N CYS A 127 4.25 13.31 -30.69
CA CYS A 127 4.21 12.12 -29.82
C CYS A 127 5.41 12.08 -28.87
N LYS A 128 6.62 12.35 -29.39
CA LYS A 128 7.83 12.41 -28.58
C LYS A 128 7.74 13.49 -27.50
N SER A 129 7.20 14.66 -27.84
CA SER A 129 6.97 15.74 -26.86
C SER A 129 5.97 15.31 -25.79
N LEU A 130 4.80 14.82 -26.20
CA LEU A 130 3.77 14.34 -25.26
C LEU A 130 4.30 13.27 -24.31
N LEU A 131 5.03 12.28 -24.83
CA LEU A 131 5.64 11.23 -24.00
C LEU A 131 6.74 11.78 -23.10
N GLY A 132 7.52 12.76 -23.56
CA GLY A 132 8.51 13.45 -22.73
C GLY A 132 7.90 14.14 -21.50
N HIS A 133 6.71 14.73 -21.64
CA HIS A 133 5.97 15.28 -20.50
C HIS A 133 5.31 14.18 -19.65
N ALA A 134 4.67 13.20 -20.31
CA ALA A 134 3.95 12.11 -19.63
C ALA A 134 4.86 11.19 -18.81
N TYR A 135 6.16 11.14 -19.12
CA TYR A 135 7.18 10.28 -18.52
C TYR A 135 8.41 11.08 -18.05
N LYS A 136 8.26 12.37 -17.73
CA LYS A 136 9.37 13.31 -17.43
C LYS A 136 10.44 12.75 -16.50
N ASP A 137 10.03 12.08 -15.42
CA ASP A 137 10.92 11.53 -14.39
C ASP A 137 10.82 10.00 -14.26
N VAL A 138 10.24 9.32 -15.26
CA VAL A 138 9.95 7.89 -15.16
C VAL A 138 10.25 7.17 -16.47
N LYS A 139 10.94 6.03 -16.38
CA LYS A 139 11.23 5.21 -17.55
C LYS A 139 9.94 4.61 -18.14
N GLN A 140 9.70 4.84 -19.42
CA GLN A 140 8.62 4.18 -20.16
C GLN A 140 8.92 2.69 -20.38
N GLY A 141 7.87 1.87 -20.45
CA GLY A 141 7.97 0.48 -20.90
C GLY A 141 8.73 -0.43 -19.93
N ARG A 142 8.39 -0.36 -18.63
CA ARG A 142 9.00 -1.20 -17.60
C ARG A 142 8.84 -2.70 -17.91
N ASN A 143 9.85 -3.50 -17.57
CA ASN A 143 9.69 -4.95 -17.49
C ASN A 143 9.08 -5.32 -16.15
N ALA A 144 7.88 -5.91 -16.17
CA ALA A 144 7.05 -6.16 -15.00
C ALA A 144 6.85 -7.66 -14.77
N LEU A 145 7.16 -8.12 -13.56
CA LEU A 145 6.77 -9.44 -13.07
C LEU A 145 5.47 -9.31 -12.29
N VAL A 146 4.37 -9.81 -12.85
CA VAL A 146 3.05 -9.82 -12.22
C VAL A 146 2.90 -11.12 -11.44
N ILE A 147 2.77 -11.03 -10.12
CA ILE A 147 2.42 -12.15 -9.24
C ILE A 147 0.95 -12.01 -8.88
N CYS A 148 0.11 -12.91 -9.39
CA CYS A 148 -1.34 -12.80 -9.26
C CYS A 148 -1.90 -13.95 -8.42
N ASN A 149 -2.61 -13.59 -7.35
CA ASN A 149 -3.46 -14.49 -6.61
C ASN A 149 -4.84 -14.57 -7.29
N PRO A 150 -5.15 -15.67 -8.01
CA PRO A 150 -6.40 -15.76 -8.77
C PRO A 150 -7.64 -15.69 -7.88
N LYS A 151 -7.52 -16.15 -6.63
CA LYS A 151 -8.60 -16.19 -5.63
C LYS A 151 -8.66 -14.95 -4.73
N GLY A 152 -7.88 -13.90 -5.03
CA GLY A 152 -7.87 -12.66 -4.27
C GLY A 152 -9.27 -12.06 -4.09
N GLY A 153 -9.57 -11.63 -2.86
CA GLY A 153 -10.82 -10.96 -2.50
C GLY A 153 -12.05 -11.86 -2.71
N GLN A 154 -12.95 -11.42 -3.59
CA GLN A 154 -14.16 -12.16 -3.98
C GLN A 154 -13.90 -13.18 -5.12
N GLY A 155 -12.65 -13.66 -5.28
CA GLY A 155 -12.28 -14.58 -6.36
C GLY A 155 -12.19 -13.93 -7.74
N ARG A 156 -11.80 -12.64 -7.79
CA ARG A 156 -11.72 -11.85 -9.04
C ARG A 156 -10.29 -11.53 -9.48
N GLY A 157 -9.27 -12.03 -8.79
CA GLY A 157 -7.87 -11.68 -9.06
C GLY A 157 -7.47 -11.98 -10.51
N GLU A 158 -7.75 -13.19 -10.99
CA GLU A 158 -7.39 -13.60 -12.35
C GLU A 158 -8.14 -12.78 -13.42
N SER A 159 -9.45 -12.58 -13.23
CA SER A 159 -10.26 -11.84 -14.20
C SER A 159 -9.85 -10.37 -14.27
N LEU A 160 -9.55 -9.73 -13.13
CA LEU A 160 -9.02 -8.37 -13.09
C LEU A 160 -7.62 -8.29 -13.69
N CYS A 161 -6.76 -9.30 -13.45
CA CYS A 161 -5.43 -9.36 -14.03
C CYS A 161 -5.50 -9.35 -15.57
N LYS A 162 -6.25 -10.29 -16.15
CA LYS A 162 -6.38 -10.45 -17.60
C LYS A 162 -7.17 -9.31 -18.27
N ALA A 163 -8.22 -8.80 -17.61
CA ALA A 163 -9.08 -7.77 -18.20
C ALA A 163 -8.54 -6.35 -18.05
N HIS A 164 -7.71 -6.08 -17.04
CA HIS A 164 -7.26 -4.73 -16.72
C HIS A 164 -5.75 -4.61 -16.53
N VAL A 165 -5.13 -5.44 -15.70
CA VAL A 165 -3.71 -5.27 -15.34
C VAL A 165 -2.78 -5.47 -16.55
N GLU A 166 -2.85 -6.64 -17.19
CA GLU A 166 -2.01 -6.93 -18.35
C GLU A 166 -2.28 -5.96 -19.52
N PRO A 167 -3.55 -5.68 -19.91
CA PRO A 167 -3.83 -4.75 -20.99
C PRO A 167 -3.36 -3.31 -20.72
N LEU A 168 -3.46 -2.81 -19.48
CA LEU A 168 -3.01 -1.46 -19.14
C LEU A 168 -1.49 -1.35 -19.14
N LEU A 169 -0.78 -2.34 -18.59
CA LEU A 169 0.67 -2.41 -18.65
C LEU A 169 1.15 -2.46 -20.11
N GLN A 170 0.54 -3.33 -20.93
CA GLN A 170 0.86 -3.45 -22.36
C GLN A 170 0.54 -2.15 -23.13
N ALA A 171 -0.57 -1.47 -22.80
CA ALA A 171 -0.92 -0.18 -23.40
C ALA A 171 0.11 0.92 -23.10
N ALA A 172 0.88 0.78 -22.02
CA ALA A 172 2.03 1.62 -21.69
C ALA A 172 3.38 1.10 -22.21
N ARG A 173 3.35 0.07 -23.07
CA ARG A 173 4.51 -0.66 -23.63
C ARG A 173 5.37 -1.38 -22.59
N CYS A 174 4.82 -1.72 -21.42
CA CYS A 174 5.50 -2.59 -20.48
C CYS A 174 5.63 -4.00 -21.06
N THR A 175 6.76 -4.65 -20.79
CA THR A 175 6.89 -6.11 -20.96
C THR A 175 6.31 -6.77 -19.73
N VAL A 176 5.46 -7.79 -19.89
CA VAL A 176 4.70 -8.38 -18.79
C VAL A 176 4.95 -9.88 -18.75
N THR A 177 5.47 -10.36 -17.64
CA THR A 177 5.54 -11.78 -17.29
C THR A 177 4.58 -12.01 -16.14
N THR A 178 3.60 -12.89 -16.31
CA THR A 178 2.60 -13.17 -15.28
C THR A 178 2.80 -14.56 -14.68
N TYR A 179 2.87 -14.62 -13.36
CA TYR A 179 2.81 -15.85 -12.57
C TYR A 179 1.50 -15.90 -11.79
N MET A 180 0.71 -16.95 -12.03
CA MET A 180 -0.54 -17.21 -11.31
C MET A 180 -0.25 -18.16 -10.16
N THR A 181 -0.49 -17.71 -8.93
CA THR A 181 -0.30 -18.56 -7.75
C THR A 181 -1.38 -19.65 -7.68
N GLN A 182 -0.99 -20.82 -7.20
CA GLN A 182 -1.83 -22.02 -7.17
C GLN A 182 -2.32 -22.35 -5.75
N LYS A 183 -1.52 -21.99 -4.75
CA LYS A 183 -1.74 -22.31 -3.34
C LYS A 183 -1.15 -21.23 -2.44
N ARG A 184 -1.42 -21.33 -1.14
CA ARG A 184 -0.74 -20.53 -0.11
C ARG A 184 0.77 -20.76 -0.23
N HIS A 185 1.56 -19.68 -0.09
CA HIS A 185 3.03 -19.66 -0.16
C HIS A 185 3.65 -19.80 -1.54
N ASP A 186 2.84 -19.95 -2.58
CA ASP A 186 3.35 -20.11 -3.94
C ASP A 186 3.99 -18.82 -4.47
N ALA A 187 3.54 -17.64 -4.00
CA ALA A 187 4.21 -16.39 -4.34
C ALA A 187 5.60 -16.30 -3.70
N PHE A 188 5.72 -16.79 -2.45
CA PHE A 188 7.01 -16.84 -1.77
C PHE A 188 8.00 -17.73 -2.54
N GLU A 189 7.62 -19.00 -2.78
CA GLU A 189 8.46 -19.99 -3.46
C GLU A 189 8.92 -19.50 -4.84
N TYR A 190 8.00 -18.92 -5.62
CA TYR A 190 8.32 -18.43 -6.95
C TYR A 190 9.30 -17.24 -6.90
N VAL A 191 9.03 -16.21 -6.08
CA VAL A 191 9.88 -15.02 -6.02
C VAL A 191 11.26 -15.35 -5.42
N TYR A 192 11.31 -16.26 -4.44
CA TYR A 192 12.56 -16.69 -3.83
C TYR A 192 13.49 -17.34 -4.87
N HIS A 193 12.97 -18.15 -5.79
CA HIS A 193 13.75 -18.85 -6.81
C HIS A 193 13.88 -18.14 -8.16
N ALA A 194 13.06 -17.14 -8.45
CA ALA A 194 13.09 -16.42 -9.73
C ALA A 194 14.37 -15.59 -9.90
N ASP A 195 14.85 -15.48 -11.15
CA ASP A 195 15.81 -14.44 -11.51
C ASP A 195 15.08 -13.10 -11.64
N LEU A 196 15.34 -12.20 -10.70
CA LEU A 196 14.70 -10.90 -10.64
C LEU A 196 15.45 -9.81 -11.42
N SER A 197 16.67 -10.08 -11.88
CA SER A 197 17.59 -9.07 -12.44
C SER A 197 17.05 -8.34 -13.67
N SER A 198 16.17 -8.99 -14.44
CA SER A 198 15.57 -8.41 -15.64
C SER A 198 14.36 -7.53 -15.36
N TYR A 199 13.75 -7.62 -14.17
CA TYR A 199 12.52 -6.91 -13.84
C TYR A 199 12.81 -5.56 -13.18
N GLN A 200 11.96 -4.59 -13.49
CA GLN A 200 12.04 -3.22 -12.98
C GLN A 200 10.90 -2.90 -12.00
N VAL A 201 9.93 -3.81 -11.87
CA VAL A 201 8.80 -3.70 -10.95
C VAL A 201 8.23 -5.09 -10.69
N LEU A 202 7.93 -5.37 -9.42
CA LEU A 202 7.09 -6.50 -9.02
C LEU A 202 5.66 -5.99 -8.88
N VAL A 203 4.70 -6.64 -9.52
CA VAL A 203 3.28 -6.25 -9.49
C VAL A 203 2.49 -7.32 -8.75
N CYS A 204 2.07 -7.02 -7.52
CA CYS A 204 1.26 -7.91 -6.69
C CYS A 204 -0.22 -7.69 -6.99
N VAL A 205 -0.86 -8.63 -7.70
CA VAL A 205 -2.32 -8.66 -7.89
C VAL A 205 -2.91 -9.53 -6.77
N GLY A 206 -3.25 -8.89 -5.66
CA GLY A 206 -3.65 -9.56 -4.43
C GLY A 206 -4.05 -8.60 -3.32
N GLY A 207 -4.08 -9.11 -2.08
CA GLY A 207 -4.17 -8.30 -0.86
C GLY A 207 -2.85 -8.31 -0.09
N ASP A 208 -2.89 -7.84 1.16
CA ASP A 208 -1.71 -7.72 2.01
C ASP A 208 -0.97 -9.06 2.21
N GLY A 209 -1.68 -10.19 2.33
CA GLY A 209 -1.05 -11.51 2.46
C GLY A 209 -0.23 -11.95 1.23
N THR A 210 -0.64 -11.60 0.01
CA THR A 210 0.15 -11.87 -1.20
C THR A 210 1.38 -10.96 -1.26
N ALA A 211 1.24 -9.69 -0.84
CA ALA A 211 2.39 -8.80 -0.68
C ALA A 211 3.35 -9.33 0.41
N HIS A 212 2.83 -9.88 1.51
CA HIS A 212 3.61 -10.46 2.60
C HIS A 212 4.48 -11.62 2.13
N GLU A 213 3.93 -12.53 1.32
CA GLU A 213 4.71 -13.62 0.72
C GLU A 213 5.83 -13.09 -0.20
N ILE A 214 5.54 -12.09 -1.06
CA ILE A 214 6.51 -11.50 -1.99
C ILE A 214 7.64 -10.80 -1.22
N VAL A 215 7.30 -9.98 -0.21
CA VAL A 215 8.26 -9.23 0.59
C VAL A 215 9.16 -10.18 1.36
N ASN A 216 8.60 -11.22 1.99
CA ASN A 216 9.41 -12.19 2.72
C ASN A 216 10.31 -13.00 1.78
N ALA A 217 9.84 -13.36 0.58
CA ALA A 217 10.69 -14.03 -0.40
C ALA A 217 11.85 -13.16 -0.85
N ALA A 218 11.57 -11.91 -1.24
CA ALA A 218 12.62 -10.95 -1.60
C ALA A 218 13.62 -10.75 -0.45
N SER A 219 13.12 -10.68 0.79
CA SER A 219 13.96 -10.47 1.97
C SER A 219 14.78 -11.71 2.35
N ALA A 220 14.31 -12.93 2.09
CA ALA A 220 15.00 -14.17 2.46
C ALA A 220 16.12 -14.57 1.49
N ARG A 221 16.20 -13.93 0.32
CA ARG A 221 17.20 -14.25 -0.70
C ARG A 221 18.61 -13.81 -0.29
N PRO A 222 19.66 -14.47 -0.82
CA PRO A 222 21.04 -14.03 -0.61
C PRO A 222 21.33 -12.59 -1.11
N ASP A 223 20.60 -12.12 -2.12
CA ASP A 223 20.68 -10.77 -2.71
C ASP A 223 19.59 -9.83 -2.18
N ALA A 224 19.10 -10.04 -0.94
CA ALA A 224 17.98 -9.29 -0.36
C ALA A 224 18.08 -7.76 -0.48
N SER A 225 19.28 -7.19 -0.28
CA SER A 225 19.51 -5.75 -0.42
C SER A 225 19.15 -5.23 -1.82
N ASP A 226 19.45 -6.00 -2.87
CA ASP A 226 19.14 -5.65 -4.27
C ASP A 226 17.70 -6.03 -4.63
N ALA A 227 17.25 -7.21 -4.21
CA ALA A 227 15.90 -7.71 -4.48
C ALA A 227 14.81 -6.76 -3.94
N LEU A 228 15.02 -6.20 -2.75
CA LEU A 228 14.11 -5.21 -2.15
C LEU A 228 14.19 -3.81 -2.78
N GLN A 229 15.22 -3.51 -3.59
CA GLN A 229 15.25 -2.30 -4.40
C GLN A 229 14.33 -2.39 -5.62
N ILE A 230 13.96 -3.60 -6.06
CA ILE A 230 12.96 -3.77 -7.12
C ILE A 230 11.61 -3.37 -6.54
N PRO A 231 10.99 -2.29 -7.03
CA PRO A 231 9.86 -1.72 -6.34
C PRO A 231 8.60 -2.58 -6.52
N LEU A 232 7.84 -2.70 -5.44
CA LEU A 232 6.56 -3.40 -5.40
C LEU A 232 5.42 -2.44 -5.77
N ALA A 233 4.54 -2.87 -6.67
CA ALA A 233 3.26 -2.23 -6.95
C ALA A 233 2.14 -3.15 -6.52
N VAL A 234 1.29 -2.72 -5.58
CA VAL A 234 0.13 -3.50 -5.17
C VAL A 234 -1.06 -3.12 -6.03
N ILE A 235 -1.70 -4.10 -6.66
CA ILE A 235 -2.99 -3.98 -7.32
C ILE A 235 -4.03 -4.57 -6.34
N PRO A 236 -4.90 -3.72 -5.75
CA PRO A 236 -5.70 -4.08 -4.59
C PRO A 236 -6.90 -4.95 -5.00
N THR A 237 -6.68 -6.25 -5.14
CA THR A 237 -7.73 -7.24 -5.44
C THR A 237 -8.08 -8.09 -4.23
N GLY A 238 -7.43 -7.87 -3.08
CA GLY A 238 -7.72 -8.52 -1.81
C GLY A 238 -8.97 -7.99 -1.10
N SER A 239 -9.37 -8.69 -0.03
CA SER A 239 -10.42 -8.22 0.89
C SER A 239 -9.91 -7.13 1.83
N GLY A 240 -8.67 -7.24 2.30
CA GLY A 240 -7.91 -6.19 2.98
C GLY A 240 -6.81 -5.70 2.05
N ASN A 241 -6.66 -4.37 1.94
CA ASN A 241 -5.67 -3.70 1.10
C ASN A 241 -4.98 -2.58 1.92
N GLY A 242 -4.57 -2.89 3.15
CA GLY A 242 -3.99 -1.96 4.12
C GLY A 242 -2.77 -1.22 3.56
N MET A 243 -1.84 -1.93 2.89
CA MET A 243 -0.69 -1.31 2.22
C MET A 243 -1.12 -0.32 1.15
N TYR A 244 -1.98 -0.75 0.23
CA TYR A 244 -2.41 0.11 -0.88
C TYR A 244 -3.15 1.35 -0.37
N VAL A 245 -4.05 1.19 0.60
CA VAL A 245 -4.80 2.29 1.21
C VAL A 245 -3.86 3.23 1.96
N SER A 246 -2.85 2.70 2.65
CA SER A 246 -1.83 3.51 3.33
C SER A 246 -1.02 4.38 2.38
N ILE A 247 -0.84 3.95 1.13
CA ILE A 247 -0.05 4.68 0.14
C ILE A 247 -0.91 5.64 -0.69
N HIS A 248 -2.11 5.21 -1.09
CA HIS A 248 -2.92 5.90 -2.10
C HIS A 248 -4.24 6.49 -1.55
N GLY A 249 -4.56 6.21 -0.29
CA GLY A 249 -5.75 6.70 0.39
C GLY A 249 -7.01 5.86 0.15
N VAL A 250 -7.94 6.01 1.08
CA VAL A 250 -9.19 5.23 1.18
C VAL A 250 -10.11 5.36 -0.03
N GLY A 251 -10.16 6.55 -0.67
CA GLY A 251 -11.02 6.82 -1.82
C GLY A 251 -10.61 6.06 -3.07
N THR A 252 -9.36 5.59 -3.13
CA THR A 252 -8.79 4.88 -4.28
C THR A 252 -8.50 3.41 -4.01
N GLY A 253 -8.80 2.91 -2.79
CA GLY A 253 -8.36 1.61 -2.26
C GLY A 253 -8.74 0.35 -3.05
N PHE A 254 -9.54 0.46 -4.12
CA PHE A 254 -9.92 -0.64 -5.03
C PHE A 254 -9.84 -0.24 -6.51
N ASN A 255 -9.12 0.85 -6.83
CA ASN A 255 -9.03 1.39 -8.16
C ASN A 255 -7.89 0.70 -8.94
N VAL A 256 -8.21 -0.43 -9.58
CA VAL A 256 -7.26 -1.21 -10.39
C VAL A 256 -6.56 -0.36 -11.46
N PRO A 257 -7.26 0.48 -12.25
CA PRO A 257 -6.59 1.36 -13.21
C PRO A 257 -5.55 2.31 -12.60
N LEU A 258 -5.87 2.93 -11.45
CA LEU A 258 -4.94 3.82 -10.76
C LEU A 258 -3.75 3.04 -10.18
N ALA A 259 -3.99 1.85 -9.65
CA ALA A 259 -2.95 0.96 -9.16
C ALA A 259 -1.99 0.54 -10.30
N CYS A 260 -2.54 0.24 -11.48
CA CYS A 260 -1.74 -0.04 -12.68
C CYS A 260 -0.94 1.19 -13.10
N LEU A 261 -1.51 2.39 -13.00
CA LEU A 261 -0.76 3.62 -13.25
C LEU A 261 0.41 3.78 -12.27
N SER A 262 0.25 3.38 -11.00
CA SER A 262 1.37 3.32 -10.05
C SER A 262 2.44 2.32 -10.50
N ALA A 263 2.08 1.15 -10.99
CA ALA A 263 3.04 0.20 -11.55
C ALA A 263 3.81 0.76 -12.77
N ILE A 264 3.12 1.53 -13.64
CA ILE A 264 3.69 2.08 -14.88
C ILE A 264 4.56 3.32 -14.59
N LYS A 265 4.04 4.23 -13.76
CA LYS A 265 4.57 5.60 -13.59
C LYS A 265 4.90 5.98 -12.15
N GLY A 266 4.60 5.12 -11.19
CA GLY A 266 4.90 5.40 -9.80
C GLY A 266 6.39 5.58 -9.57
N ARG A 267 6.72 6.42 -8.59
CA ARG A 267 8.08 6.60 -8.09
C ARG A 267 8.28 5.67 -6.89
N PRO A 268 9.47 5.08 -6.73
CA PRO A 268 9.77 4.24 -5.58
C PRO A 268 9.88 5.09 -4.31
N HIS A 269 9.12 4.72 -3.28
CA HIS A 269 9.26 5.23 -1.92
C HIS A 269 9.80 4.10 -1.04
N ALA A 270 10.69 4.43 -0.11
CA ALA A 270 11.18 3.44 0.84
C ALA A 270 10.17 3.24 1.98
N GLN A 271 9.93 1.99 2.30
CA GLN A 271 9.15 1.50 3.43
C GLN A 271 10.06 0.63 4.28
N GLN A 272 10.39 1.09 5.48
CA GLN A 272 11.17 0.30 6.43
C GLN A 272 10.36 -0.92 6.87
N LEU A 273 11.01 -2.06 6.94
CA LEU A 273 10.42 -3.31 7.42
C LEU A 273 10.59 -3.44 8.94
N CYS A 274 9.83 -4.36 9.52
CA CYS A 274 10.02 -4.86 10.87
C CYS A 274 10.53 -6.29 10.78
N THR A 275 11.55 -6.63 11.56
CA THR A 275 12.01 -8.00 11.73
C THR A 275 11.23 -8.65 12.86
N VAL A 276 10.67 -9.83 12.62
CA VAL A 276 9.93 -10.63 13.60
C VAL A 276 10.71 -11.91 13.90
N THR A 277 10.83 -12.26 15.18
CA THR A 277 11.41 -13.53 15.62
C THR A 277 10.48 -14.33 16.53
N GLN A 278 10.45 -15.65 16.32
CA GLN A 278 9.71 -16.62 17.14
C GLN A 278 10.55 -17.90 17.33
N ALA A 279 10.35 -18.64 18.42
CA ALA A 279 11.05 -19.90 18.64
C ALA A 279 10.62 -20.93 17.58
N THR A 280 11.57 -21.67 16.98
CA THR A 280 11.25 -22.69 15.96
C THR A 280 10.36 -23.81 16.55
N SER A 281 10.46 -24.06 17.86
CA SER A 281 9.63 -25.05 18.57
C SER A 281 8.12 -24.77 18.48
N LEU A 282 7.69 -23.51 18.30
CA LEU A 282 6.28 -23.15 18.12
C LEU A 282 5.71 -23.65 16.79
N TYR A 283 6.57 -23.92 15.80
CA TYR A 283 6.16 -24.34 14.46
C TYR A 283 6.06 -25.86 14.31
N ALA A 284 6.49 -26.62 15.33
CA ALA A 284 6.34 -28.08 15.34
C ALA A 284 4.87 -28.52 15.23
N SER A 285 3.93 -27.74 15.77
CA SER A 285 2.48 -27.96 15.71
C SER A 285 1.79 -27.22 14.56
N ALA A 286 2.51 -26.36 13.83
CA ALA A 286 1.98 -25.50 12.77
C ALA A 286 2.97 -25.43 11.59
N PRO A 287 3.22 -26.55 10.88
CA PRO A 287 4.29 -26.68 9.88
C PRO A 287 4.07 -25.88 8.58
N ASN A 288 2.97 -25.14 8.47
CA ASN A 288 2.54 -24.47 7.25
C ASN A 288 2.87 -22.97 7.23
N VAL A 289 3.95 -22.52 7.86
CA VAL A 289 4.42 -21.11 7.75
C VAL A 289 5.84 -21.14 7.16
N PRO A 290 6.02 -20.95 5.83
CA PRO A 290 7.26 -21.26 5.11
C PRO A 290 8.12 -20.06 4.73
N TYR A 291 7.75 -18.84 5.12
CA TYR A 291 8.64 -17.67 5.01
C TYR A 291 9.75 -17.51 6.07
N PRO A 292 9.83 -18.30 7.17
CA PRO A 292 10.86 -18.04 8.15
C PRO A 292 12.23 -18.53 7.68
N MET A 293 13.21 -17.65 7.77
CA MET A 293 14.60 -18.06 7.81
C MET A 293 14.88 -18.66 9.17
N VAL A 294 15.46 -19.87 9.20
CA VAL A 294 15.90 -20.49 10.44
C VAL A 294 17.28 -19.95 10.79
N GLN A 295 17.40 -19.40 11.99
CA GLN A 295 18.63 -18.87 12.56
C GLN A 295 18.92 -19.58 13.89
N THR A 296 20.14 -19.43 14.40
CA THR A 296 20.58 -20.03 15.66
C THR A 296 20.99 -18.92 16.63
N ALA A 297 20.38 -18.92 17.82
CA ALA A 297 20.75 -18.00 18.89
C ALA A 297 22.08 -18.40 19.53
N ALA A 298 22.66 -17.51 20.35
CA ALA A 298 23.95 -17.76 21.01
C ALA A 298 23.94 -18.98 21.93
N ASN A 299 22.77 -19.36 22.45
CA ASN A 299 22.56 -20.54 23.29
C ASN A 299 22.46 -21.86 22.49
N GLY A 300 22.54 -21.82 21.16
CA GLY A 300 22.43 -22.99 20.28
C GLY A 300 21.00 -23.39 19.90
N GLU A 301 19.99 -22.71 20.43
CA GLU A 301 18.59 -22.96 20.06
C GLU A 301 18.22 -22.25 18.74
N SER A 302 17.28 -22.83 18.01
CA SER A 302 16.81 -22.28 16.73
C SER A 302 15.59 -21.39 16.89
N TYR A 303 15.64 -20.24 16.22
CA TYR A 303 14.51 -19.35 16.05
C TYR A 303 14.24 -19.13 14.57
N VAL A 304 13.01 -18.71 14.28
CA VAL A 304 12.63 -18.24 12.97
C VAL A 304 12.72 -16.73 12.91
N GLN A 305 13.12 -16.22 11.75
CA GLN A 305 13.15 -14.79 11.44
C GLN A 305 12.41 -14.53 10.13
N PHE A 306 11.51 -13.56 10.13
CA PHE A 306 10.76 -13.13 8.96
C PHE A 306 10.42 -11.64 9.10
N TYR A 307 9.73 -11.07 8.11
CA TYR A 307 9.52 -9.64 8.01
C TYR A 307 8.05 -9.28 7.95
N SER A 308 7.74 -8.12 8.52
CA SER A 308 6.42 -7.50 8.50
C SER A 308 6.54 -6.06 8.02
N PHE A 309 5.63 -5.65 7.14
CA PHE A 309 5.56 -4.27 6.65
C PHE A 309 4.34 -3.50 7.18
N LEU A 310 3.32 -4.21 7.68
CA LEU A 310 2.01 -3.65 8.01
C LEU A 310 1.81 -3.60 9.52
N SER A 311 1.64 -4.75 10.16
CA SER A 311 1.15 -4.80 11.54
C SER A 311 1.29 -6.13 12.26
N GLN A 312 1.33 -6.12 13.60
CA GLN A 312 1.36 -7.30 14.46
C GLN A 312 0.28 -7.16 15.55
N ALA A 313 -0.63 -8.13 15.62
CA ALA A 313 -1.80 -8.09 16.49
C ALA A 313 -1.94 -9.35 17.34
N ILE A 314 -2.35 -9.18 18.60
CA ILE A 314 -2.72 -10.24 19.53
C ILE A 314 -3.93 -9.81 20.39
N GLY A 315 -4.72 -10.77 20.84
CA GLY A 315 -5.94 -10.50 21.60
C GLY A 315 -7.12 -10.16 20.69
N LEU A 316 -8.02 -9.28 21.14
CA LEU A 316 -9.27 -8.96 20.44
C LEU A 316 -9.07 -8.61 18.95
N MET A 317 -8.03 -7.84 18.59
CA MET A 317 -7.82 -7.44 17.19
C MET A 317 -7.45 -8.63 16.30
N ALA A 318 -6.58 -9.53 16.76
CA ALA A 318 -6.24 -10.74 16.02
C ALA A 318 -7.43 -11.72 15.92
N ASP A 319 -8.22 -11.83 16.99
CA ASP A 319 -9.43 -12.65 17.01
C ASP A 319 -10.48 -12.20 16.00
N VAL A 320 -10.61 -10.90 15.80
CA VAL A 320 -11.50 -10.34 14.79
C VAL A 320 -10.96 -10.61 13.39
N ASP A 321 -9.68 -10.37 13.18
CA ASP A 321 -9.04 -10.49 11.86
C ASP A 321 -9.10 -11.93 11.33
N LEU A 322 -8.62 -12.88 12.14
CA LEU A 322 -8.48 -14.29 11.78
C LEU A 322 -9.73 -15.12 12.14
N GLY A 323 -10.39 -14.83 13.25
CA GLY A 323 -11.58 -15.57 13.68
C GLY A 323 -12.81 -15.35 12.80
N THR A 324 -12.79 -14.34 11.92
CA THR A 324 -13.90 -14.06 11.00
C THR A 324 -13.62 -14.47 9.55
N GLU A 325 -12.54 -15.20 9.28
CA GLU A 325 -12.15 -15.61 7.91
C GLU A 325 -13.24 -16.41 7.16
N ALA A 326 -14.00 -17.26 7.88
CA ALA A 326 -15.11 -18.02 7.30
C ALA A 326 -16.21 -17.11 6.72
N PHE A 327 -16.24 -15.83 7.11
CA PHE A 327 -17.19 -14.81 6.66
C PHE A 327 -16.61 -13.87 5.60
N ARG A 328 -15.51 -14.22 4.91
CA ARG A 328 -14.92 -13.39 3.82
C ARG A 328 -15.95 -12.98 2.74
N TRP A 329 -17.01 -13.76 2.54
CA TRP A 329 -18.06 -13.51 1.55
C TRP A 329 -18.92 -12.26 1.84
N ILE A 330 -19.04 -11.79 3.10
CA ILE A 330 -19.71 -10.52 3.44
C ILE A 330 -18.78 -9.29 3.39
N GLY A 331 -17.52 -9.47 2.99
CA GLY A 331 -16.54 -8.39 2.89
C GLY A 331 -16.23 -7.74 4.25
N ASP A 332 -16.04 -6.42 4.24
CA ASP A 332 -15.57 -5.63 5.40
C ASP A 332 -16.51 -5.71 6.62
N LEU A 333 -17.79 -6.03 6.42
CA LEU A 333 -18.78 -6.15 7.50
C LEU A 333 -18.39 -7.24 8.52
N ARG A 334 -17.62 -8.25 8.11
CA ARG A 334 -17.14 -9.32 9.01
C ARG A 334 -16.33 -8.75 10.18
N PHE A 335 -15.52 -7.73 9.93
CA PHE A 335 -14.64 -7.14 10.94
C PHE A 335 -15.45 -6.33 11.95
N ALA A 336 -16.42 -5.52 11.47
CA ALA A 336 -17.30 -4.75 12.34
C ALA A 336 -18.14 -5.66 13.25
N LEU A 337 -18.79 -6.69 12.69
CA LEU A 337 -19.59 -7.65 13.45
C LEU A 337 -18.72 -8.48 14.41
N GLY A 338 -17.56 -8.95 13.92
CA GLY A 338 -16.59 -9.68 14.73
C GLY A 338 -16.14 -8.88 15.94
N TYR A 339 -15.82 -7.60 15.73
CA TYR A 339 -15.38 -6.71 16.81
C TYR A 339 -16.48 -6.45 17.83
N VAL A 340 -17.73 -6.19 17.41
CA VAL A 340 -18.84 -6.02 18.34
C VAL A 340 -19.03 -7.27 19.21
N VAL A 341 -19.04 -8.46 18.61
CA VAL A 341 -19.15 -9.73 19.35
C VAL A 341 -17.95 -9.93 20.28
N GLY A 342 -16.74 -9.64 19.82
CA GLY A 342 -15.52 -9.74 20.60
C GLY A 342 -15.48 -8.77 21.79
N ALA A 343 -15.94 -7.53 21.59
CA ALA A 343 -16.06 -6.52 22.64
C ALA A 343 -17.08 -6.92 23.70
N ILE A 344 -18.21 -7.53 23.32
CA ILE A 344 -19.21 -8.08 24.25
C ILE A 344 -18.61 -9.24 25.06
N ARG A 345 -17.87 -10.15 24.41
CA ARG A 345 -17.23 -11.29 25.07
C ARG A 345 -16.07 -10.88 25.97
N ASN A 346 -15.37 -9.81 25.60
CA ASN A 346 -14.25 -9.19 26.30
C ASN A 346 -13.24 -10.20 26.90
N ARG A 347 -12.79 -11.17 26.09
CA ARG A 347 -11.79 -12.15 26.55
C ARG A 347 -10.49 -11.43 26.90
N ARG A 348 -9.95 -11.76 28.07
CA ARG A 348 -8.70 -11.19 28.57
C ARG A 348 -7.51 -11.81 27.84
N CYS A 349 -6.60 -10.96 27.39
CA CYS A 349 -5.35 -11.36 26.77
C CYS A 349 -4.21 -11.26 27.81
N ASP A 350 -3.88 -12.40 28.43
CA ASP A 350 -2.82 -12.47 29.45
C ASP A 350 -1.43 -12.57 28.79
N ILE A 351 -0.78 -11.42 28.70
CA ILE A 351 0.53 -11.24 28.05
C ILE A 351 1.44 -10.34 28.89
N ASP A 352 2.73 -10.58 28.79
CA ASP A 352 3.76 -9.63 29.15
C ASP A 352 4.16 -8.81 27.92
N VAL A 353 4.37 -7.51 28.11
CA VAL A 353 4.77 -6.57 27.04
C VAL A 353 6.06 -5.87 27.47
N ASP A 354 7.14 -6.10 26.75
CA ASP A 354 8.41 -5.42 26.92
C ASP A 354 8.70 -4.57 25.67
N VAL A 355 9.23 -3.37 25.85
CA VAL A 355 9.49 -2.43 24.75
C VAL A 355 10.81 -1.70 24.91
N VAL A 356 11.37 -1.22 23.79
CA VAL A 356 12.47 -0.26 23.76
C VAL A 356 11.97 0.99 23.06
N PHE A 357 11.84 2.12 23.76
CA PHE A 357 11.26 3.33 23.18
C PHE A 357 12.16 3.95 22.09
N GLY A 358 13.49 4.02 22.29
CA GLY A 358 14.42 4.74 21.42
C GLY A 358 14.52 6.23 21.81
N ARG A 359 15.65 6.90 21.51
CA ARG A 359 15.93 8.30 21.92
C ARG A 359 14.80 9.29 21.65
N ASP A 360 14.16 9.19 20.48
CA ASP A 360 13.03 10.05 20.11
C ASP A 360 11.69 9.33 20.23
N GLY A 361 11.66 8.03 20.55
CA GLY A 361 10.42 7.27 20.67
C GLY A 361 9.74 7.55 22.00
N GLY A 362 8.45 7.84 21.99
CA GLY A 362 7.71 8.25 23.18
C GLY A 362 6.26 8.57 22.84
N PRO A 363 5.56 9.35 23.68
CA PRO A 363 4.21 9.82 23.41
C PRO A 363 4.22 10.72 22.17
N PHE A 364 3.84 10.16 21.03
CA PHE A 364 3.73 10.93 19.80
C PHE A 364 2.27 11.31 19.56
N THR A 365 1.96 12.58 19.81
CA THR A 365 0.72 13.24 19.42
C THR A 365 0.92 14.23 18.27
N GLU A 366 2.11 14.25 17.66
CA GLU A 366 2.46 15.17 16.57
C GLU A 366 2.94 14.41 15.33
N PRO A 367 2.71 14.95 14.11
CA PRO A 367 3.27 14.38 12.89
C PRO A 367 4.81 14.37 12.96
N PHE A 368 5.43 13.20 12.75
CA PHE A 368 6.88 13.09 12.66
C PHE A 368 7.37 13.59 11.30
N GLU A 369 8.31 14.54 11.29
CA GLU A 369 9.06 14.93 10.10
C GLU A 369 10.31 14.07 9.96
N ALA A 370 10.41 13.32 8.86
CA ALA A 370 11.58 12.51 8.60
C ALA A 370 12.84 13.35 8.41
N PRO A 371 13.99 12.94 8.98
CA PRO A 371 15.27 13.54 8.64
C PRO A 371 15.52 13.49 7.13
N LYS A 372 16.11 14.55 6.56
CA LYS A 372 16.56 14.54 5.16
C LYS A 372 17.53 13.38 4.95
N GLY A 373 17.23 12.50 4.00
CA GLY A 373 18.03 11.31 3.70
C GLY A 373 17.67 10.06 4.51
N ALA A 374 16.60 10.07 5.31
CA ALA A 374 16.12 8.88 6.04
C ALA A 374 15.82 7.66 5.14
N PHE A 375 15.59 7.90 3.85
CA PHE A 375 15.32 6.87 2.83
C PHE A 375 16.58 6.33 2.13
N ASP A 376 17.75 6.91 2.41
CA ASP A 376 19.06 6.55 1.84
C ASP A 376 19.97 5.83 2.86
N ALA A 377 19.61 5.84 4.14
CA ALA A 377 20.38 5.21 5.21
C ALA A 377 19.97 3.74 5.40
N GLN A 378 20.69 2.81 4.76
CA GLN A 378 20.67 1.40 5.15
C GLN A 378 21.60 1.24 6.36
N GLU A 379 21.05 1.35 7.57
CA GLU A 379 21.83 1.17 8.80
C GLU A 379 21.97 -0.33 9.11
N GLY A 380 23.09 -0.92 8.72
CA GLY A 380 23.50 -2.27 9.16
C GLY A 380 23.35 -3.36 8.10
N GLU A 381 23.93 -4.52 8.41
CA GLU A 381 23.89 -5.69 7.54
C GLU A 381 22.49 -6.33 7.55
N ALA A 382 22.06 -6.83 6.38
CA ALA A 382 20.78 -7.53 6.24
C ALA A 382 20.67 -8.65 7.30
N HIS A 383 19.46 -8.86 7.81
CA HIS A 383 19.12 -9.88 8.81
C HIS A 383 19.73 -9.73 10.20
N THR A 384 20.61 -8.75 10.43
CA THR A 384 21.21 -8.53 11.75
C THR A 384 20.16 -8.01 12.73
N LEU A 385 20.14 -8.58 13.94
CA LEU A 385 19.24 -8.18 15.02
C LEU A 385 19.97 -7.18 15.94
N ARG A 386 19.33 -6.05 16.24
CA ARG A 386 19.91 -5.03 17.15
C ARG A 386 19.64 -5.40 18.61
N TYR A 387 18.48 -5.96 18.89
CA TYR A 387 18.04 -6.32 20.24
C TYR A 387 17.99 -7.85 20.47
N ASN A 388 18.87 -8.59 19.78
CA ASN A 388 18.97 -10.05 19.80
C ASN A 388 17.66 -10.75 19.39
N SER A 389 17.59 -12.08 19.50
CA SER A 389 16.38 -12.84 19.17
C SER A 389 15.43 -12.98 20.35
N ILE A 390 14.23 -13.50 20.09
CA ILE A 390 13.26 -13.90 21.12
C ILE A 390 13.82 -14.90 22.15
N LEU A 391 14.84 -15.69 21.78
CA LEU A 391 15.44 -16.70 22.66
C LEU A 391 16.49 -16.12 23.61
N ASP A 392 17.01 -14.95 23.28
CA ASP A 392 17.98 -14.26 24.13
C ASP A 392 17.25 -13.53 25.27
N PRO A 393 17.77 -13.59 26.51
CA PRO A 393 17.13 -12.95 27.65
C PRO A 393 17.13 -11.42 27.50
N ILE A 394 16.05 -10.79 27.95
CA ILE A 394 16.05 -9.33 28.14
C ILE A 394 17.01 -8.98 29.29
N PRO A 395 17.92 -8.01 29.11
CA PRO A 395 18.80 -7.53 30.18
C PRO A 395 18.02 -7.03 31.40
N GLU A 396 18.53 -7.34 32.59
CA GLU A 396 17.97 -6.94 33.89
C GLU A 396 19.00 -6.11 34.69
N PRO A 397 18.56 -5.20 35.59
CA PRO A 397 17.17 -4.85 35.87
C PRO A 397 16.56 -3.98 34.77
N LYS A 398 15.30 -4.23 34.42
CA LYS A 398 14.54 -3.37 33.51
C LYS A 398 13.51 -2.49 34.24
N PRO A 399 13.30 -1.24 33.80
CA PRO A 399 12.22 -0.40 34.32
C PRO A 399 10.85 -1.02 34.09
N VAL A 400 9.88 -0.66 34.93
CA VAL A 400 8.48 -1.05 34.79
C VAL A 400 7.64 0.22 34.74
N LEU A 401 6.77 0.32 33.74
CA LEU A 401 5.82 1.41 33.55
C LEU A 401 4.40 0.89 33.55
N ASP A 402 3.48 1.65 34.12
CA ASP A 402 2.05 1.47 33.85
C ASP A 402 1.74 1.96 32.42
N TRP A 403 0.76 1.34 31.80
CA TRP A 403 0.41 1.62 30.40
C TRP A 403 -0.02 3.07 30.16
N HIS A 404 -0.57 3.75 31.18
CA HIS A 404 -0.90 5.18 31.13
C HIS A 404 0.33 6.09 31.12
N GLU A 405 1.45 5.64 31.70
CA GLU A 405 2.68 6.44 31.77
C GLU A 405 3.37 6.48 30.40
N CYS A 406 3.12 5.48 29.55
CA CYS A 406 3.70 5.39 28.20
C CYS A 406 3.36 6.61 27.31
N THR A 407 2.30 7.36 27.62
CA THR A 407 1.85 8.55 26.88
C THR A 407 2.24 9.87 27.53
N THR A 408 2.97 9.85 28.66
CA THR A 408 3.34 11.08 29.40
C THR A 408 4.82 11.15 29.78
N MET A 409 5.62 10.14 29.44
CA MET A 409 7.05 10.07 29.77
C MET A 409 7.87 11.20 29.10
N PRO A 410 8.75 11.89 29.85
CA PRO A 410 9.64 12.91 29.29
C PRO A 410 10.67 12.30 28.34
N ARG A 411 10.93 12.97 27.21
CA ARG A 411 11.81 12.52 26.11
C ARG A 411 13.30 12.36 26.48
N GLU A 412 13.72 12.69 27.71
CA GLU A 412 15.13 12.89 28.07
C GLU A 412 15.79 11.75 28.86
N HIS A 413 15.08 10.69 29.26
CA HIS A 413 15.72 9.56 29.99
C HIS A 413 16.37 8.54 29.05
N GLU A 414 17.26 7.67 29.55
CA GLU A 414 18.10 6.72 28.81
C GLU A 414 17.28 5.72 27.95
N MET A 415 16.83 6.14 26.77
CA MET A 415 15.83 5.45 25.95
C MET A 415 16.41 4.44 24.95
N GLU A 416 17.34 3.58 25.35
CA GLU A 416 17.69 2.37 24.58
C GLU A 416 17.79 1.13 25.47
N VAL A 417 16.95 1.10 26.51
CA VAL A 417 16.82 -0.04 27.43
C VAL A 417 15.46 -0.68 27.28
N TRP A 418 15.42 -2.00 27.46
CA TRP A 418 14.15 -2.72 27.57
C TRP A 418 13.38 -2.23 28.80
N THR A 419 12.07 -2.06 28.64
CA THR A 419 11.15 -1.58 29.67
C THR A 419 9.88 -2.42 29.66
N ARG A 420 9.44 -2.89 30.82
CA ARG A 420 8.22 -3.69 30.98
C ARG A 420 7.00 -2.77 31.09
N ILE A 421 5.97 -3.03 30.28
CA ILE A 421 4.68 -2.35 30.37
C ILE A 421 3.71 -3.23 31.17
N LYS A 422 3.19 -2.67 32.26
CA LYS A 422 2.16 -3.28 33.10
C LYS A 422 0.79 -2.85 32.58
N ALA A 423 0.09 -3.78 31.93
CA ALA A 423 -1.26 -3.56 31.41
C ALA A 423 -2.11 -4.81 31.58
N ALA A 424 -3.38 -4.66 31.96
CA ALA A 424 -4.36 -5.70 31.69
C ALA A 424 -4.84 -5.51 30.25
N VAL A 425 -4.47 -6.41 29.34
CA VAL A 425 -4.64 -6.21 27.89
C VAL A 425 -5.90 -6.89 27.37
N SER A 426 -6.67 -6.17 26.57
CA SER A 426 -7.72 -6.75 25.72
C SER A 426 -7.21 -6.99 24.30
N SER A 427 -6.45 -6.04 23.78
CA SER A 427 -5.68 -6.20 22.55
C SER A 427 -4.40 -5.38 22.58
N LEU A 428 -3.37 -5.91 21.95
CA LEU A 428 -2.18 -5.18 21.57
C LEU A 428 -2.07 -5.22 20.05
N TYR A 429 -1.81 -4.06 19.47
CA TYR A 429 -1.64 -3.90 18.03
C TYR A 429 -0.44 -2.99 17.78
N SER A 430 0.53 -3.45 17.01
CA SER A 430 1.63 -2.62 16.52
C SER A 430 1.68 -2.58 15.00
N GLY A 431 2.32 -1.58 14.41
CA GLY A 431 2.42 -1.50 12.96
C GLY A 431 3.25 -0.36 12.41
N LYS A 432 3.48 -0.42 11.09
CA LYS A 432 4.43 0.43 10.35
C LYS A 432 3.78 1.18 9.18
N MET A 433 2.46 1.06 9.03
CA MET A 433 1.68 1.81 8.06
C MET A 433 0.37 2.34 8.69
N PRO A 434 -0.18 3.48 8.24
CA PRO A 434 -1.32 4.09 8.92
C PRO A 434 -2.61 3.26 8.91
N TYR A 435 -2.89 2.61 7.78
CA TYR A 435 -4.09 1.81 7.58
C TYR A 435 -3.75 0.32 7.57
N VAL A 436 -4.38 -0.42 8.47
CA VAL A 436 -4.27 -1.89 8.55
C VAL A 436 -5.46 -2.61 7.89
N ALA A 437 -6.51 -1.85 7.60
CA ALA A 437 -7.66 -2.28 6.81
C ALA A 437 -8.23 -1.06 6.09
N ARG A 438 -9.20 -1.28 5.19
CA ARG A 438 -9.82 -0.22 4.39
C ARG A 438 -10.32 0.98 5.21
N SER A 439 -10.95 0.69 6.35
CA SER A 439 -11.62 1.68 7.20
C SER A 439 -10.99 1.80 8.58
N LEU A 440 -9.77 1.28 8.79
CA LEU A 440 -9.13 1.34 10.10
C LEU A 440 -7.75 2.01 9.98
N LYS A 441 -7.71 3.30 10.32
CA LYS A 441 -6.47 4.07 10.47
C LYS A 441 -5.91 3.82 11.87
N ALA A 442 -5.40 2.61 12.09
CA ALA A 442 -4.92 2.18 13.41
C ALA A 442 -3.75 3.03 13.91
N PHE A 443 -2.87 3.47 12.99
CA PHE A 443 -1.60 4.14 13.33
C PHE A 443 -1.49 5.51 12.65
N PRO A 444 -2.22 6.53 13.11
CA PRO A 444 -2.32 7.82 12.41
C PRO A 444 -0.98 8.55 12.24
N TYR A 445 0.01 8.27 13.10
CA TYR A 445 1.35 8.86 13.04
C TYR A 445 2.43 7.88 12.53
N ALA A 446 2.03 6.74 11.96
CA ALA A 446 2.99 5.81 11.34
C ALA A 446 3.70 6.49 10.17
N HIS A 447 5.03 6.44 10.21
CA HIS A 447 5.90 6.98 9.19
C HIS A 447 6.80 5.87 8.62
N PRO A 448 6.96 5.75 7.29
CA PRO A 448 7.63 4.62 6.66
C PRO A 448 9.12 4.52 6.98
N ALA A 449 9.76 5.61 7.40
CA ALA A 449 11.21 5.68 7.63
C ALA A 449 11.60 6.50 8.87
N ASP A 450 10.78 6.51 9.92
CA ASP A 450 11.11 7.20 11.18
C ASP A 450 12.00 6.38 12.13
N GLY A 451 12.31 5.12 11.81
CA GLY A 451 13.05 4.24 12.72
C GLY A 451 12.23 3.72 13.91
N TYR A 452 10.90 3.88 13.89
CA TYR A 452 10.00 3.45 14.96
C TYR A 452 8.84 2.59 14.46
N LEU A 453 8.31 1.78 15.38
CA LEU A 453 7.10 0.99 15.29
C LEU A 453 6.04 1.66 16.18
N ASP A 454 4.85 1.87 15.66
CA ASP A 454 3.74 2.40 16.44
C ASP A 454 3.06 1.26 17.20
N VAL A 455 2.75 1.47 18.47
CA VAL A 455 2.15 0.47 19.38
C VAL A 455 0.88 1.05 19.98
N LEU A 456 -0.17 0.24 19.96
CA LEU A 456 -1.47 0.51 20.52
C LEU A 456 -1.84 -0.58 21.53
N ILE A 457 -2.12 -0.19 22.77
CA ILE A 457 -2.62 -1.09 23.81
C ILE A 457 -4.03 -0.67 24.17
N GLN A 458 -5.01 -1.56 23.98
CA GLN A 458 -6.36 -1.39 24.49
C GLN A 458 -6.54 -2.21 25.76
N THR A 459 -6.96 -1.57 26.84
CA THR A 459 -7.03 -2.23 28.14
C THR A 459 -8.28 -3.07 28.34
N GLN A 460 -8.13 -4.07 29.22
CA GLN A 460 -9.17 -5.02 29.60
C GLN A 460 -10.32 -4.34 30.35
N ASN A 461 -10.02 -3.33 31.17
CA ASN A 461 -10.94 -2.70 32.11
C ASN A 461 -11.89 -1.67 31.46
N SER A 462 -11.95 -1.61 30.13
CA SER A 462 -12.88 -0.73 29.42
C SER A 462 -14.23 -1.39 29.18
N SER A 463 -15.28 -0.57 29.26
CA SER A 463 -16.65 -0.95 28.98
C SER A 463 -16.85 -1.35 27.52
N VAL A 464 -17.89 -2.15 27.26
CA VAL A 464 -18.26 -2.56 25.89
C VAL A 464 -18.54 -1.33 25.02
N VAL A 465 -19.15 -0.28 25.58
CA VAL A 465 -19.45 0.97 24.86
C VAL A 465 -18.16 1.68 24.46
N GLU A 466 -17.19 1.84 25.37
CA GLU A 466 -15.90 2.45 25.05
C GLU A 466 -15.17 1.67 23.96
N LYS A 467 -15.19 0.34 24.01
CA LYS A 467 -14.59 -0.50 22.97
C LYS A 467 -15.26 -0.30 21.61
N ILE A 468 -16.59 -0.30 21.56
CA ILE A 468 -17.34 -0.11 20.30
C ILE A 468 -17.11 1.30 19.74
N SER A 469 -17.11 2.33 20.58
CA SER A 469 -16.82 3.71 20.17
C SER A 469 -15.42 3.86 19.59
N ALA A 470 -14.42 3.16 20.16
CA ALA A 470 -13.05 3.17 19.65
C ALA A 470 -12.96 2.72 18.18
N THR A 471 -13.82 1.80 17.72
CA THR A 471 -13.83 1.40 16.31
C THR A 471 -14.29 2.53 15.40
N ALA A 472 -15.32 3.29 15.80
CA ALA A 472 -15.80 4.44 15.04
C ALA A 472 -14.76 5.58 15.02
N HIS A 473 -14.08 5.81 16.14
CA HIS A 473 -12.95 6.75 16.20
C HIS A 473 -11.76 6.26 15.36
N GLY A 474 -11.54 4.94 15.29
CA GLY A 474 -10.49 4.27 14.52
C GLY A 474 -10.56 4.49 13.02
N GLU A 475 -11.76 4.73 12.47
CA GLU A 475 -11.88 5.11 11.06
C GLU A 475 -11.16 6.42 10.75
N ARG A 476 -11.11 7.34 11.71
CA ARG A 476 -10.44 8.64 11.56
C ARG A 476 -9.10 8.71 12.28
N GLY A 477 -8.66 7.62 12.89
CA GLY A 477 -7.47 7.58 13.73
C GLY A 477 -7.58 8.36 15.04
N LYS A 478 -8.81 8.65 15.52
CA LYS A 478 -9.04 9.44 16.75
C LYS A 478 -9.08 8.59 18.02
N HIS A 479 -9.15 7.26 17.88
CA HIS A 479 -9.20 6.29 18.97
C HIS A 479 -7.95 6.34 19.85
N ILE A 480 -6.83 6.85 19.34
CA ILE A 480 -5.60 7.09 20.10
C ILE A 480 -5.79 8.07 21.28
N HIS A 481 -6.87 8.85 21.28
CA HIS A 481 -7.22 9.78 22.35
C HIS A 481 -8.25 9.20 23.32
N ASP A 482 -8.73 7.97 23.11
CA ASP A 482 -9.67 7.34 24.02
C ASP A 482 -8.96 6.93 25.32
N ASN A 483 -9.58 7.18 26.46
CA ASN A 483 -8.98 6.98 27.78
C ASN A 483 -8.57 5.54 28.10
N ASN A 484 -9.03 4.56 27.32
CA ASN A 484 -8.73 3.13 27.47
C ASN A 484 -7.68 2.61 26.49
N ILE A 485 -7.07 3.52 25.72
CA ILE A 485 -6.08 3.23 24.68
C ILE A 485 -4.80 4.00 24.99
N SER A 486 -3.66 3.32 24.96
CA SER A 486 -2.35 3.98 24.89
C SER A 486 -1.74 3.80 23.53
N TYR A 487 -1.20 4.89 22.99
CA TYR A 487 -0.52 4.96 21.71
C TYR A 487 0.88 5.55 21.90
N PHE A 488 1.91 4.84 21.48
CA PHE A 488 3.31 5.27 21.61
C PHE A 488 4.19 4.61 20.56
N LYS A 489 5.41 5.12 20.39
CA LYS A 489 6.40 4.61 19.43
C LYS A 489 7.56 3.89 20.11
N VAL A 490 8.05 2.82 19.50
CA VAL A 490 9.13 1.98 20.02
C VAL A 490 10.08 1.56 18.89
N ARG A 491 11.34 1.24 19.21
CA ARG A 491 12.27 0.57 18.29
C ARG A 491 12.15 -0.95 18.30
N ALA A 492 11.73 -1.51 19.44
CA ALA A 492 11.50 -2.93 19.59
C ALA A 492 10.36 -3.23 20.58
N LEU A 493 9.74 -4.39 20.38
CA LEU A 493 8.61 -4.90 21.14
C LEU A 493 8.82 -6.41 21.32
N ARG A 494 8.69 -6.91 22.54
CA ARG A 494 8.59 -8.35 22.84
C ARG A 494 7.29 -8.61 23.58
N VAL A 495 6.52 -9.58 23.08
CA VAL A 495 5.26 -9.99 23.70
C VAL A 495 5.37 -11.45 24.09
N THR A 496 5.08 -11.75 25.36
CA THR A 496 5.16 -13.10 25.93
C THR A 496 3.80 -13.52 26.51
N PRO A 497 3.01 -14.32 25.80
CA PRO A 497 1.75 -14.85 26.32
C PRO A 497 1.96 -15.82 27.49
N HIS A 498 1.13 -15.72 28.53
CA HIS A 498 1.27 -16.54 29.74
C HIS A 498 0.82 -17.99 29.57
N ARG A 499 -0.05 -18.27 28.59
CA ARG A 499 -0.60 -19.61 28.34
C ARG A 499 -0.41 -19.96 26.87
N VAL A 500 0.66 -20.69 26.55
CA VAL A 500 1.05 -21.04 25.17
C VAL A 500 0.42 -22.37 24.67
N HIS A 501 -0.05 -23.25 25.56
CA HIS A 501 -0.58 -24.59 25.19
C HIS A 501 -2.07 -24.85 25.53
N ASP A 502 -2.89 -23.80 25.69
CA ASP A 502 -4.30 -23.91 26.03
C ASP A 502 -5.20 -23.81 24.77
N ASN A 503 -6.17 -24.71 24.61
CA ASN A 503 -7.01 -24.80 23.40
C ASN A 503 -8.04 -23.66 23.26
N ALA A 504 -8.15 -22.77 24.25
CA ALA A 504 -9.09 -21.62 24.26
C ALA A 504 -8.41 -20.26 24.01
N GLN A 505 -7.32 -20.24 23.23
CA GLN A 505 -6.46 -19.07 23.03
C GLN A 505 -6.99 -18.03 22.03
N HIS A 506 -6.35 -16.86 22.09
CA HIS A 506 -6.38 -15.83 21.05
C HIS A 506 -5.56 -16.24 19.83
N TYR A 507 -5.76 -15.54 18.71
CA TYR A 507 -4.85 -15.66 17.57
C TYR A 507 -3.66 -14.70 17.67
N LEU A 508 -2.59 -14.99 16.91
CA LEU A 508 -1.51 -14.07 16.58
C LEU A 508 -1.56 -13.78 15.08
N SER A 509 -1.69 -12.50 14.72
CA SER A 509 -1.73 -12.03 13.32
C SER A 509 -0.50 -11.18 13.03
N ILE A 510 0.24 -11.50 11.97
CA ILE A 510 1.34 -10.68 11.44
C ILE A 510 1.02 -10.36 9.98
N ASP A 511 0.88 -9.07 9.65
CA ASP A 511 0.37 -8.54 8.37
C ASP A 511 -0.96 -9.16 7.91
N GLY A 512 -1.79 -9.63 8.84
CA GLY A 512 -3.04 -10.34 8.54
C GLY A 512 -2.88 -11.85 8.37
N GLU A 513 -1.66 -12.37 8.44
CA GLU A 513 -1.37 -13.81 8.35
C GLU A 513 -1.31 -14.45 9.74
N MET A 514 -1.88 -15.66 9.85
CA MET A 514 -1.90 -16.43 11.09
C MET A 514 -0.53 -17.02 11.42
N MET A 515 0.02 -16.66 12.58
CA MET A 515 1.24 -17.25 13.16
C MET A 515 0.91 -18.21 14.31
N PRO A 516 1.83 -19.12 14.67
CA PRO A 516 1.71 -19.89 15.90
C PRO A 516 1.56 -18.95 17.11
N TYR A 517 0.56 -19.21 17.94
CA TYR A 517 0.37 -18.45 19.17
C TYR A 517 1.49 -18.76 20.16
N GLY A 518 2.27 -17.74 20.53
CA GLY A 518 3.38 -17.88 21.46
C GLY A 518 4.20 -16.59 21.53
N PRO A 519 5.33 -16.61 22.28
CA PRO A 519 6.19 -15.44 22.38
C PRO A 519 6.72 -15.00 21.02
N PHE A 520 6.75 -13.70 20.80
CA PHE A 520 7.33 -13.10 19.60
C PHE A 520 8.04 -11.79 19.94
N GLN A 521 9.07 -11.47 19.17
CA GLN A 521 9.76 -10.19 19.23
C GLN A 521 9.74 -9.53 17.86
N VAL A 522 9.55 -8.22 17.87
CA VAL A 522 9.56 -7.34 16.70
C VAL A 522 10.59 -6.25 16.95
N GLU A 523 11.43 -5.96 15.97
CA GLU A 523 12.26 -4.76 15.96
C GLU A 523 12.28 -4.12 14.58
N ILE A 524 12.63 -2.85 14.53
CA ILE A 524 12.82 -2.15 13.26
C ILE A 524 13.99 -2.76 12.49
N SER A 525 13.74 -3.13 11.24
CA SER A 525 14.70 -3.79 10.37
C SER A 525 15.68 -2.79 9.73
N PRO A 526 16.93 -3.22 9.44
CA PRO A 526 17.83 -2.49 8.55
C PRO A 526 17.35 -2.50 7.08
N LEU A 527 16.39 -3.36 6.73
CA LEU A 527 15.88 -3.51 5.37
C LEU A 527 14.74 -2.53 5.05
N PHE A 528 14.79 -2.00 3.84
CA PHE A 528 13.76 -1.15 3.25
C PHE A 528 13.20 -1.79 1.99
N LEU A 529 11.88 -1.94 1.95
CA LEU A 529 11.13 -2.28 0.74
C LEU A 529 10.92 -1.02 -0.10
N ARG A 530 11.15 -1.07 -1.40
CA ARG A 530 10.69 -0.01 -2.31
C ARG A 530 9.24 -0.29 -2.74
N VAL A 531 8.35 0.67 -2.58
CA VAL A 531 6.94 0.59 -3.02
C VAL A 531 6.62 1.72 -3.98
N LEU A 532 5.92 1.44 -5.06
CA LEU A 532 5.54 2.46 -6.05
C LEU A 532 4.35 3.28 -5.58
N THR A 533 4.50 4.59 -5.66
CA THR A 533 3.43 5.55 -5.40
C THR A 533 3.35 6.61 -6.49
N LEU A 534 2.17 7.22 -6.62
CA LEU A 534 1.92 8.34 -7.51
C LEU A 534 2.10 9.69 -6.80
N SER A 535 2.65 9.74 -5.58
CA SER A 535 2.83 10.99 -4.82
C SER A 535 3.97 11.87 -5.37
N ASP A 536 3.90 13.17 -5.04
CA ASP A 536 4.79 14.20 -5.56
C ASP A 536 6.10 14.35 -4.76
N GLY A 537 6.43 13.41 -3.87
CA GLY A 537 7.73 13.30 -3.21
C GLY A 537 7.70 13.30 -1.68
N GLU A 538 6.71 13.93 -1.04
CA GLU A 538 6.59 13.94 0.42
C GLU A 538 5.60 12.86 0.89
N TRP A 539 5.97 12.15 1.96
CA TRP A 539 5.08 11.18 2.60
C TRP A 539 4.16 11.92 3.58
N HIS A 540 2.85 11.68 3.42
CA HIS A 540 1.86 12.02 4.42
C HIS A 540 0.92 10.84 4.58
N ALA A 541 0.57 10.51 5.82
CA ALA A 541 -0.49 9.54 6.06
C ALA A 541 -1.78 10.02 5.36
N PRO A 542 -2.43 9.21 4.52
CA PRO A 542 -3.63 9.65 3.82
C PRO A 542 -4.71 10.13 4.79
N ILE A 543 -5.38 11.22 4.42
CA ILE A 543 -6.45 11.85 5.22
C ILE A 543 -7.81 11.40 4.69
N HIS A 544 -8.79 11.27 5.59
CA HIS A 544 -10.19 11.05 5.20
C HIS A 544 -10.84 12.33 4.67
N GLY A 545 -11.20 12.36 3.38
CA GLY A 545 -12.19 13.29 2.82
C GLY A 545 -11.68 14.67 2.38
N PRO A 546 -12.54 15.49 1.75
CA PRO A 546 -12.19 16.72 1.01
C PRO A 546 -11.78 17.92 1.88
N HIS A 547 -11.45 17.69 3.16
CA HIS A 547 -10.97 18.73 4.05
C HIS A 547 -9.69 18.25 4.73
N GLY A 548 -8.59 18.35 4.00
CA GLY A 548 -7.24 18.47 4.57
C GLY A 548 -7.09 19.80 5.31
N LYS A 549 -7.90 20.00 6.34
CA LYS A 549 -7.61 20.95 7.40
C LYS A 549 -7.34 20.11 8.63
N ASP A 550 -6.06 19.91 8.87
CA ASP A 550 -5.53 19.57 10.18
C ASP A 550 -6.12 20.54 11.21
N ILE A 551 -6.59 19.99 12.32
CA ILE A 551 -6.68 20.69 13.61
C ILE A 551 -5.64 20.02 14.49
#